data_AF-A0A520GUE7-F1
#
_entry.id   AF-A0A520GUE7-F1
#
_cell.length_a   1.000
_cell.length_b   1.000
_cell.length_c   1.000
_cell.angle_alpha   90.00
_cell.angle_beta   90.00
_cell.angle_gamma   90.00
#
_symmetry.space_group_name_H-M   'P 1'
#
loop_
_entity.id
_entity.type
_entity.pdbx_description
1 polymer ?
#
loop_
_entity_poly.entity_id
_entity_poly.type
_entity_poly.pdbx_seq_one_letter_code
_entity_poly.pdbx_strand_id
1 'polypeptide(L)'
;MTMLLFLPAGETGYRWMRLDESRVLADGDGLPPGDGPVVAVAPAEDVTLHWAELPTRSPAQAVAAARLVVAEASAAPLAELHVAVGDEGNSDRPIGVVAAAVMRDWLAMLAADGIDPVAVVPAPMLLPRPDEGYARADVAGVAVVRGTLSGFADDPLLTPL
;
A
#
# COMPACT_ATOMS: atom_id res chain seq x y z
N MET A 1 -10.67 -7.67 -14.81
CA MET A 1 -9.61 -8.61 -14.40
C MET A 1 -8.33 -7.90 -13.97
N THR A 2 -7.94 -8.03 -12.70
CA THR A 2 -6.72 -7.43 -12.11
C THR A 2 -5.94 -8.51 -11.35
N MET A 3 -4.61 -8.57 -11.55
CA MET A 3 -3.73 -9.44 -10.76
C MET A 3 -3.09 -8.63 -9.64
N LEU A 4 -3.30 -9.04 -8.40
CA LEU A 4 -2.61 -8.53 -7.22
C LEU A 4 -1.47 -9.47 -6.85
N LEU A 5 -0.30 -8.90 -6.57
CA LEU A 5 0.85 -9.61 -6.03
C LEU A 5 1.23 -8.99 -4.70
N PHE A 6 1.05 -9.74 -3.62
CA PHE A 6 1.39 -9.33 -2.27
C PHE A 6 2.89 -9.52 -2.07
N LEU A 7 3.56 -8.41 -1.75
CA LEU A 7 4.99 -8.38 -1.47
C LEU A 7 5.26 -9.09 -0.13
N PRO A 8 6.42 -9.76 0.02
CA PRO A 8 6.85 -10.38 1.27
C PRO A 8 6.77 -9.42 2.46
N ALA A 9 6.19 -9.91 3.56
CA ALA A 9 6.24 -9.29 4.89
C ALA A 9 7.06 -10.22 5.81
N GLY A 10 8.22 -9.77 6.29
CA GLY A 10 9.13 -10.61 7.07
C GLY A 10 9.60 -11.87 6.31
N GLU A 11 9.28 -13.06 6.83
CA GLU A 11 9.67 -14.36 6.25
C GLU A 11 8.64 -14.94 5.26
N THR A 12 7.54 -14.24 4.98
CA THR A 12 6.53 -14.76 4.05
C THR A 12 7.01 -14.66 2.60
N GLY A 13 6.77 -15.70 1.79
CA GLY A 13 6.94 -15.59 0.34
C GLY A 13 5.90 -14.68 -0.32
N TYR A 14 5.99 -14.53 -1.65
CA TYR A 14 4.92 -13.90 -2.41
C TYR A 14 3.60 -14.65 -2.24
N ARG A 15 2.50 -13.90 -2.36
CA ARG A 15 1.16 -14.45 -2.56
C ARG A 15 0.46 -13.65 -3.64
N TRP A 16 -0.48 -14.24 -4.37
CA TRP A 16 -1.21 -13.54 -5.41
C TRP A 16 -2.71 -13.74 -5.31
N MET A 17 -3.46 -12.78 -5.85
CA MET A 17 -4.91 -12.86 -6.03
C MET A 17 -5.31 -12.32 -7.39
N ARG A 18 -6.22 -13.01 -8.07
CA ARG A 18 -6.84 -12.56 -9.31
C ARG A 18 -8.27 -12.10 -9.02
N LEU A 19 -8.56 -10.86 -9.38
CA LEU A 19 -9.83 -10.19 -9.12
C LEU A 19 -10.58 -9.90 -10.42
N ASP A 20 -11.92 -9.97 -10.37
CA ASP A 20 -12.80 -9.43 -11.40
C ASP A 20 -14.03 -8.79 -10.78
N GLU A 21 -14.35 -7.55 -11.15
CA GLU A 21 -15.46 -6.77 -10.58
C GLU A 21 -15.57 -6.87 -9.04
N SER A 22 -14.43 -6.75 -8.34
CA SER A 22 -14.29 -6.88 -6.87
C SER A 22 -14.53 -8.28 -6.29
N ARG A 23 -14.59 -9.32 -7.13
CA ARG A 23 -14.65 -10.72 -6.73
C ARG A 23 -13.29 -11.40 -6.90
N VAL A 24 -12.84 -12.12 -5.87
CA VAL A 24 -11.69 -13.03 -5.97
C VAL A 24 -12.07 -14.22 -6.85
N LEU A 25 -11.34 -14.41 -7.94
CA LEU A 25 -11.52 -15.53 -8.86
C LEU A 25 -10.54 -16.67 -8.59
N ALA A 26 -9.34 -16.35 -8.10
CA ALA A 26 -8.31 -17.30 -7.72
C ALA A 26 -7.27 -16.62 -6.83
N ASP A 27 -6.61 -17.40 -5.98
CA ASP A 27 -5.45 -16.98 -5.19
C ASP A 27 -4.47 -18.14 -5.03
N GLY A 28 -3.25 -17.84 -4.59
CA GLY A 28 -2.23 -18.85 -4.32
C GLY A 28 -0.90 -18.25 -3.85
N ASP A 29 -0.02 -19.11 -3.39
CA ASP A 29 1.33 -18.75 -2.94
C ASP A 29 2.32 -18.70 -4.11
N GLY A 30 3.39 -17.92 -3.97
CA GLY A 30 4.43 -17.73 -4.97
C GLY A 30 4.08 -16.68 -6.03
N LEU A 31 4.64 -16.86 -7.22
CA LEU A 31 4.44 -15.95 -8.35
C LEU A 31 3.09 -16.21 -9.03
N PRO A 32 2.40 -15.16 -9.53
CA PRO A 32 1.13 -15.32 -10.22
C PRO A 32 1.29 -16.05 -11.56
N PRO A 33 0.31 -16.84 -11.98
CA PRO A 33 0.34 -17.47 -13.30
C PRO A 33 0.01 -16.46 -14.42
N GLY A 34 0.81 -16.48 -15.48
CA GLY A 34 0.60 -15.72 -16.72
C GLY A 34 1.24 -14.33 -16.74
N ASP A 35 1.26 -13.71 -17.93
CA ASP A 35 2.07 -12.51 -18.21
C ASP A 35 1.24 -11.21 -18.21
N GLY A 36 0.17 -11.17 -17.41
CA GLY A 36 -0.73 -10.01 -17.32
C GLY A 36 -0.17 -8.86 -16.47
N PRO A 37 -0.76 -7.66 -16.54
CA PRO A 37 -0.36 -6.56 -15.67
C PRO A 37 -0.60 -6.90 -14.20
N VAL A 38 0.42 -6.62 -13.37
CA VAL A 38 0.41 -6.89 -11.93
C VAL A 38 0.36 -5.59 -11.14
N VAL A 39 -0.54 -5.51 -10.17
CA VAL A 39 -0.50 -4.49 -9.12
C VAL A 39 0.18 -5.12 -7.90
N ALA A 40 1.33 -4.58 -7.51
CA ALA A 40 2.00 -5.01 -6.30
C ALA A 40 1.30 -4.43 -5.08
N VAL A 41 1.16 -5.23 -4.03
CA VAL A 41 0.53 -4.83 -2.78
C VAL A 41 1.60 -4.79 -1.69
N ALA A 42 1.87 -3.59 -1.18
CA ALA A 42 2.82 -3.39 -0.11
C ALA A 42 2.22 -3.80 1.25
N PRO A 43 2.98 -4.49 2.13
CA PRO A 43 2.54 -4.85 3.46
C PRO A 43 2.13 -3.61 4.27
N ALA A 44 1.08 -3.75 5.06
CA ALA A 44 0.56 -2.65 5.87
C ALA A 44 1.52 -2.23 6.99
N GLU A 45 2.38 -3.14 7.46
CA GLU A 45 3.38 -2.89 8.51
C GLU A 45 4.57 -2.04 8.04
N ASP A 46 4.91 -2.11 6.76
CA ASP A 46 6.04 -1.36 6.18
C ASP A 46 5.65 0.02 5.66
N VAL A 47 4.35 0.28 5.50
CA VAL A 47 3.84 1.55 4.94
C VAL A 47 3.07 2.34 5.98
N THR A 48 3.58 3.52 6.31
CA THR A 48 2.82 4.51 7.09
C THR A 48 1.94 5.33 6.14
N LEU A 49 0.66 5.49 6.50
CA LEU A 49 -0.30 6.29 5.74
C LEU A 49 -0.64 7.58 6.48
N HIS A 50 -0.61 8.70 5.76
CA HIS A 50 -1.10 9.99 6.21
C HIS A 50 -2.15 10.53 5.24
N TRP A 51 -2.93 11.52 5.68
CA TRP A 51 -3.84 12.28 4.83
C TRP A 51 -3.62 13.75 5.07
N ALA A 52 -3.63 14.53 3.99
CA ALA A 52 -3.56 15.97 4.06
C ALA A 52 -4.22 16.61 2.85
N GLU A 53 -4.71 17.84 3.02
CA GLU A 53 -5.04 18.71 1.90
C GLU A 53 -3.75 19.12 1.19
N LEU A 54 -3.55 18.56 -0.01
CA LEU A 54 -2.41 18.90 -0.84
C LEU A 54 -2.87 19.79 -2.01
N PRO A 55 -2.04 20.76 -2.42
CA PRO A 55 -2.40 21.62 -3.54
C PRO A 55 -2.72 20.80 -4.80
N THR A 56 -3.82 21.14 -5.47
CA THR A 56 -4.25 20.56 -6.76
C THR A 56 -3.39 21.09 -7.90
N ARG A 57 -2.09 20.85 -7.80
CA ARG A 57 -1.08 21.21 -8.80
C ARG A 57 -0.49 19.93 -9.41
N SER A 58 0.63 20.04 -10.11
CA SER A 58 1.26 18.88 -10.76
C SER A 58 1.61 17.77 -9.76
N PRO A 59 1.70 16.50 -10.19
CA PRO A 59 2.07 15.39 -9.31
C PRO A 59 3.37 15.64 -8.53
N ALA A 60 4.37 16.25 -9.18
CA ALA A 60 5.64 16.59 -8.53
C ALA A 60 5.46 17.61 -7.38
N GLN A 61 4.57 18.59 -7.54
CA GLN A 61 4.28 19.58 -6.50
C GLN A 61 3.47 18.98 -5.35
N ALA A 62 2.55 18.06 -5.65
CA ALA A 62 1.83 17.31 -4.61
C ALA A 62 2.78 16.47 -3.76
N VAL A 63 3.72 15.75 -4.39
CA VAL A 63 4.76 14.98 -3.68
C VAL A 63 5.67 15.90 -2.86
N ALA A 64 6.09 17.04 -3.41
CA ALA A 64 6.91 18.00 -2.66
C ALA A 64 6.19 18.52 -1.40
N ALA A 65 4.90 18.83 -1.51
CA ALA A 65 4.08 19.24 -0.37
C ALA A 65 3.90 18.09 0.64
N ALA A 66 3.61 16.87 0.18
CA ALA A 66 3.51 15.69 1.03
C ALA A 66 4.81 15.43 1.81
N ARG A 67 5.97 15.64 1.19
CA ARG A 67 7.27 15.51 1.87
C ARG A 67 7.45 16.50 3.02
N LEU A 68 6.83 17.69 2.97
CA LEU A 68 6.83 18.62 4.10
C LEU A 68 5.97 18.10 5.25
N VAL A 69 4.76 17.60 4.95
CA VAL A 69 3.88 16.96 5.96
C VAL A 69 4.59 15.79 6.64
N VAL A 70 5.24 14.93 5.86
CA VAL A 70 5.97 13.76 6.36
C VAL A 70 7.18 14.15 7.21
N ALA A 71 7.87 15.24 6.87
CA ALA A 71 9.02 15.72 7.65
C ALA A 71 8.65 16.09 9.09
N GLU A 72 7.42 16.57 9.31
CA GLU A 72 6.92 16.93 10.64
C GLU A 72 6.42 15.70 11.42
N ALA A 73 5.92 14.68 10.71
CA ALA A 73 5.29 13.51 11.31
C ALA A 73 6.21 12.29 11.45
N SER A 74 7.39 12.28 10.82
CA SER A 74 8.29 11.13 10.81
C SER A 74 9.47 11.27 11.76
N ALA A 75 9.84 10.16 12.41
CA ALA A 75 11.06 10.06 13.21
C ALA A 75 12.32 9.82 12.35
N ALA A 76 12.16 9.28 11.14
CA ALA A 76 13.27 8.97 10.24
C ALA A 76 13.65 10.20 9.38
N PRO A 77 14.92 10.32 8.94
CA PRO A 77 15.31 11.38 8.03
C PRO A 77 14.53 11.29 6.72
N LEU A 78 13.93 12.40 6.28
CA LEU A 78 13.14 12.45 5.04
C LEU A 78 13.91 12.03 3.78
N ALA A 79 15.25 12.13 3.79
CA ALA A 79 16.11 11.65 2.70
C ALA A 79 16.12 10.12 2.56
N GLU A 80 15.75 9.40 3.61
CA GLU A 80 15.70 7.94 3.68
C GLU A 80 14.29 7.40 3.42
N LEU A 81 13.32 8.27 3.14
CA LEU A 81 11.92 7.92 2.92
C LEU A 81 11.53 8.08 1.45
N HIS A 82 10.81 7.07 0.95
CA HIS A 82 10.03 7.18 -0.26
C HIS A 82 8.63 7.68 0.10
N VAL A 83 8.18 8.74 -0.58
CA VAL A 83 6.87 9.37 -0.34
C VAL A 83 6.07 9.39 -1.63
N ALA A 84 4.88 8.80 -1.60
CA ALA A 84 3.95 8.75 -2.71
C ALA A 84 2.63 9.42 -2.32
N VAL A 85 1.94 10.02 -3.29
CA VAL A 85 0.66 10.69 -3.09
C VAL A 85 -0.38 10.02 -3.98
N GLY A 86 -1.43 9.48 -3.37
CA GLY A 86 -2.57 8.93 -4.09
C GLY A 86 -3.62 9.99 -4.41
N ASP A 87 -4.68 9.55 -5.08
CA ASP A 87 -5.85 10.37 -5.37
C ASP A 87 -7.11 9.49 -5.24
N GLU A 88 -7.92 9.78 -4.22
CA GLU A 88 -9.20 9.13 -3.98
C GLU A 88 -10.37 10.05 -4.40
N GLY A 89 -10.11 11.13 -5.14
CA GLY A 89 -11.14 12.10 -5.57
C GLY A 89 -11.67 12.99 -4.43
N ASN A 90 -10.92 13.10 -3.33
CA ASN A 90 -11.29 13.83 -2.12
C ASN A 90 -10.30 14.98 -1.86
N SER A 91 -10.69 15.95 -1.01
CA SER A 91 -9.80 17.06 -0.61
C SER A 91 -8.55 16.55 0.11
N ASP A 92 -8.75 15.65 1.06
CA ASP A 92 -7.68 14.95 1.76
C ASP A 92 -7.12 13.83 0.89
N ARG A 93 -5.86 13.98 0.50
CA ARG A 93 -5.17 13.01 -0.35
C ARG A 93 -4.34 12.05 0.50
N PRO A 94 -4.39 10.74 0.23
CA PRO A 94 -3.55 9.78 0.93
C PRO A 94 -2.08 9.99 0.55
N ILE A 95 -1.21 9.88 1.54
CA ILE A 95 0.23 9.94 1.45
C ILE A 95 0.77 8.62 1.99
N GLY A 96 1.43 7.83 1.13
CA GLY A 96 2.13 6.62 1.51
C GLY A 96 3.60 6.92 1.78
N VAL A 97 4.10 6.45 2.91
CA VAL A 97 5.49 6.62 3.34
C VAL A 97 6.09 5.27 3.66
N VAL A 98 7.24 4.97 3.07
CA VAL A 98 8.01 3.75 3.32
C VAL A 98 9.50 4.08 3.30
N ALA A 99 10.32 3.27 3.98
CA ALA A 99 11.76 3.40 3.85
C ALA A 99 12.19 3.20 2.38
N ALA A 100 13.04 4.11 1.87
CA ALA A 100 13.51 4.06 0.49
C ALA A 100 14.37 2.82 0.21
N ALA A 101 14.98 2.22 1.23
CA ALA A 101 15.65 0.92 1.10
C ALA A 101 14.62 -0.19 0.81
N VAL A 102 13.58 -0.31 1.63
CA VAL A 102 12.51 -1.32 1.48
C VAL A 102 11.84 -1.24 0.11
N MET A 103 11.48 -0.02 -0.36
CA MET A 103 10.92 0.14 -1.70
C MET A 103 11.88 -0.32 -2.80
N ARG A 104 13.18 -0.03 -2.68
CA ARG A 104 14.18 -0.50 -3.66
C ARG A 104 14.30 -2.02 -3.63
N ASP A 105 14.28 -2.62 -2.45
CA ASP A 105 14.39 -4.07 -2.29
C ASP A 105 13.16 -4.77 -2.89
N TRP A 106 11.94 -4.27 -2.67
CA TRP A 106 10.74 -4.77 -3.32
C TRP A 106 10.83 -4.71 -4.85
N LEU A 107 11.24 -3.56 -5.41
CA LEU A 107 11.38 -3.42 -6.85
C LEU A 107 12.48 -4.32 -7.43
N ALA A 108 13.57 -4.52 -6.69
CA ALA A 108 14.64 -5.43 -7.09
C ALA A 108 14.20 -6.90 -7.08
N MET A 109 13.44 -7.32 -6.05
CA MET A 109 12.87 -8.67 -5.99
C MET A 109 11.90 -8.91 -7.14
N LEU A 110 10.96 -7.99 -7.38
CA LEU A 110 10.04 -8.10 -8.52
C LEU A 110 10.79 -8.17 -9.86
N ALA A 111 11.80 -7.34 -10.05
CA ALA A 111 12.60 -7.34 -11.27
C ALA A 111 13.40 -8.64 -11.46
N ALA A 112 13.90 -9.24 -10.38
CA ALA A 112 14.59 -10.53 -10.43
C ALA A 112 13.67 -11.67 -10.89
N ASP A 113 12.37 -11.56 -10.60
CA ASP A 113 11.33 -12.48 -11.05
C ASP A 113 10.70 -12.08 -12.41
N GLY A 114 11.24 -11.04 -13.06
CA GLY A 114 10.76 -10.56 -14.37
C GLY A 114 9.44 -9.77 -14.30
N ILE A 115 9.08 -9.26 -13.13
CA ILE A 115 7.81 -8.54 -12.89
C ILE A 115 8.07 -7.04 -12.86
N ASP A 116 7.35 -6.31 -13.72
CA ASP A 116 7.27 -4.85 -13.71
C ASP A 116 5.85 -4.43 -13.27
N PRO A 117 5.63 -4.05 -12.00
CA PRO A 117 4.30 -3.76 -11.50
C PRO A 117 3.77 -2.44 -12.09
N VAL A 118 2.50 -2.43 -12.51
CA VAL A 118 1.87 -1.21 -13.03
C VAL A 118 1.57 -0.19 -11.92
N ALA A 119 1.51 -0.64 -10.67
CA ALA A 119 1.34 0.17 -9.48
C ALA A 119 1.79 -0.61 -8.24
N VAL A 120 2.18 0.12 -7.19
CA VAL A 120 2.35 -0.41 -5.83
C VAL A 120 1.31 0.26 -4.93
N VAL A 121 0.46 -0.54 -4.28
CA VAL A 121 -0.64 -0.05 -3.44
C VAL A 121 -0.49 -0.61 -2.02
N PRO A 122 -0.57 0.21 -0.96
CA PRO A 122 -0.56 -0.30 0.41
C PRO A 122 -1.79 -1.18 0.70
N ALA A 123 -1.61 -2.33 1.35
CA ALA A 123 -2.68 -3.30 1.58
C ALA A 123 -3.98 -2.71 2.18
N PRO A 124 -3.96 -1.76 3.16
CA PRO A 124 -5.19 -1.17 3.68
C PRO A 124 -6.00 -0.40 2.63
N MET A 125 -5.36 0.11 1.58
CA MET A 125 -6.00 0.87 0.49
C MET A 125 -6.76 -0.02 -0.49
N LEU A 126 -6.68 -1.36 -0.34
CA LEU A 126 -7.53 -2.29 -1.08
C LEU A 126 -8.96 -2.35 -0.53
N LEU A 127 -9.17 -1.91 0.71
CA LEU A 127 -10.49 -1.85 1.33
C LEU A 127 -11.20 -0.56 0.91
N PRO A 128 -12.53 -0.61 0.68
CA PRO A 128 -13.29 0.59 0.43
C PRO A 128 -13.17 1.55 1.61
N ARG A 129 -13.04 2.84 1.32
CA ARG A 129 -13.03 3.89 2.34
C ARG A 129 -14.39 3.94 3.04
N PRO A 130 -14.48 3.72 4.37
CA PRO A 130 -15.73 3.90 5.08
C PRO A 130 -16.02 5.39 5.33
N ASP A 131 -17.30 5.76 5.32
CA ASP A 131 -17.74 7.10 5.69
C ASP A 131 -17.51 7.37 7.20
N GLU A 132 -17.74 6.34 8.03
CA GLU A 132 -17.51 6.38 9.48
C GLU A 132 -16.96 5.04 9.98
N GLY A 133 -16.19 5.08 11.08
CA GLY A 133 -15.64 3.90 11.73
C GLY A 133 -14.50 3.24 10.94
N TYR A 134 -14.43 1.91 11.03
CA TYR A 134 -13.35 1.11 10.48
C TYR A 134 -13.88 -0.09 9.73
N ALA A 135 -13.32 -0.34 8.54
CA ALA A 135 -13.43 -1.60 7.82
C ALA A 135 -12.22 -2.48 8.15
N ARG A 136 -12.45 -3.77 8.41
CA ARG A 136 -11.40 -4.76 8.66
C ARG A 136 -11.58 -5.92 7.68
N ALA A 137 -10.49 -6.38 7.09
CA ALA A 137 -10.49 -7.57 6.25
C ALA A 137 -9.17 -8.33 6.37
N ASP A 138 -9.23 -9.64 6.16
CA ASP A 138 -8.04 -10.47 5.98
C ASP A 138 -7.67 -10.47 4.50
N VAL A 139 -6.55 -9.83 4.18
CA VAL A 139 -6.05 -9.68 2.82
C VAL A 139 -4.77 -10.48 2.70
N ALA A 140 -4.77 -11.50 1.86
CA ALA A 140 -3.65 -12.43 1.66
C ALA A 140 -3.17 -13.13 2.95
N GLY A 141 -4.05 -13.25 3.95
CA GLY A 141 -3.72 -13.84 5.25
C GLY A 141 -3.19 -12.84 6.27
N VAL A 142 -3.13 -11.55 5.92
CA VAL A 142 -2.77 -10.46 6.83
C VAL A 142 -4.02 -9.64 7.13
N ALA A 143 -4.32 -9.44 8.41
CA ALA A 143 -5.43 -8.60 8.82
C ALA A 143 -5.07 -7.12 8.64
N VAL A 144 -5.91 -6.37 7.94
CA VAL A 144 -5.73 -4.94 7.71
C VAL A 144 -6.98 -4.16 8.09
N VAL A 145 -6.77 -2.92 8.52
CA VAL A 145 -7.83 -1.98 8.91
C VAL A 145 -7.76 -0.74 8.02
N ARG A 146 -8.94 -0.27 7.57
CA ARG A 146 -9.13 0.97 6.82
C ARG A 146 -10.16 1.84 7.51
N GLY A 147 -9.77 3.05 7.90
CA GLY A 147 -10.69 4.11 8.32
C GLY A 147 -10.80 5.19 7.26
N THR A 148 -11.56 6.25 7.55
CA THR A 148 -11.76 7.38 6.62
C THR A 148 -10.45 8.11 6.28
N LEU A 149 -9.57 8.28 7.28
CA LEU A 149 -8.24 8.93 7.17
C LEU A 149 -7.17 8.12 7.90
N SER A 150 -7.30 6.79 7.90
CA SER A 150 -6.31 5.89 8.50
C SER A 150 -6.28 4.56 7.75
N GLY A 151 -5.15 3.87 7.85
CA GLY A 151 -5.02 2.49 7.40
C GLY A 151 -3.75 1.87 7.99
N PHE A 152 -3.85 0.65 8.50
CA PHE A 152 -2.77 -0.02 9.21
C PHE A 152 -2.98 -1.54 9.26
N ALA A 153 -1.93 -2.27 9.60
CA ALA A 153 -2.01 -3.70 9.93
C ALA A 153 -2.76 -3.88 11.26
N ASP A 154 -3.72 -4.81 11.32
CA ASP A 154 -4.34 -5.20 12.57
C ASP A 154 -3.35 -6.06 13.37
N ASP A 155 -2.93 -5.58 14.54
CA ASP A 155 -2.12 -6.36 15.47
C ASP A 155 -3.05 -7.00 16.51
N PRO A 156 -3.26 -8.33 16.48
CA PRO A 156 -4.19 -9.03 17.37
C PRO A 156 -3.82 -8.91 18.86
N LEU A 157 -2.58 -8.51 19.19
CA LEU A 157 -2.18 -8.23 20.57
C LEU A 157 -2.64 -6.86 21.06
N LEU A 158 -2.92 -5.93 20.14
CA LEU A 158 -3.36 -4.56 20.44
C LEU A 158 -4.86 -4.35 20.20
N THR A 159 -5.49 -5.12 19.31
CA THR A 159 -6.94 -5.02 19.02
C THR A 159 -7.88 -5.17 20.24
N PRO A 160 -7.59 -5.98 21.29
CA PRO A 160 -8.50 -6.12 22.42
C PRO A 160 -8.38 -5.04 23.51
N LEU A 161 -7.48 -4.04 23.35
CA LEU A 161 -7.28 -2.94 24.29
C LEU A 161 -8.27 -1.78 24.07
#